data_AF-A0A2E5KW19-F1
#
_entry.id   AF-A0A2E5KW19-F1
#
_cell.length_a   1.000
_cell.length_b   1.000
_cell.length_c   1.000
_cell.angle_alpha   90.00
_cell.angle_beta   90.00
_cell.angle_gamma   90.00
#
_symmetry.space_group_name_H-M   'P 1'
#
loop_
_entity.id
_entity.type
_entity.pdbx_description
1 polymer ?
#
loop_
_entity_poly.entity_id
_entity_poly.type
_entity_poly.pdbx_seq_one_letter_code
_entity_poly.pdbx_strand_id
1 'polypeptide(L)'
;MAKLGVDLRLEREATAEDVLADSPDAVIIATGSALFRPEVLGADQKHVLSARDVLMGNAEIGQRVLVVDTVGRAEAPTVAVYLVDQGRQVEIATGLEYVGRHMPGPAWHNLTEQLLKKGVALTPFTGVWEVLEDSVDAYNVVTWEPRTIENVDTVVLAAGGEADDALFRDLLSKLPEVYAVGDCFQPRDIELAVVHGHQVVREI
;
A
#
# COMPACT_ATOMS: atom_id res chain seq x y z
N MET A 1 -23.06 -10.20 -9.95
CA MET A 1 -23.82 -8.96 -10.20
C MET A 1 -25.11 -9.25 -10.97
N ALA A 2 -25.08 -9.85 -12.17
CA ALA A 2 -26.32 -10.17 -12.93
C ALA A 2 -27.33 -11.07 -12.19
N LYS A 3 -26.87 -12.05 -11.40
CA LYS A 3 -27.75 -12.91 -10.58
C LYS A 3 -28.57 -12.17 -9.53
N LEU A 4 -28.12 -10.99 -9.09
CA LEU A 4 -28.75 -10.17 -8.07
C LEU A 4 -29.42 -8.91 -8.65
N GLY A 5 -29.41 -8.74 -9.98
CA GLY A 5 -29.99 -7.57 -10.63
C GLY A 5 -29.26 -6.24 -10.34
N VAL A 6 -27.98 -6.30 -9.94
CA VAL A 6 -27.16 -5.10 -9.68
C VAL A 6 -26.89 -4.35 -10.98
N ASP A 7 -27.28 -3.08 -11.05
CA ASP A 7 -26.85 -2.15 -12.11
C ASP A 7 -25.37 -1.83 -11.93
N LEU A 8 -24.55 -2.14 -12.93
CA LEU A 8 -23.10 -2.01 -12.88
C LEU A 8 -22.63 -1.01 -13.94
N ARG A 9 -22.01 0.08 -13.49
CA ARG A 9 -21.46 1.13 -14.33
C ARG A 9 -19.94 1.14 -14.18
N LEU A 10 -19.22 0.56 -15.16
CA LEU A 10 -17.75 0.54 -15.20
C LEU A 10 -17.22 1.75 -15.97
N GLU A 11 -15.90 1.99 -15.87
CA GLU A 11 -15.23 3.12 -16.54
C GLU A 11 -15.88 4.47 -16.20
N ARG A 12 -16.47 4.56 -15.00
CA ARG A 12 -17.20 5.72 -14.50
C ARG A 12 -16.69 6.06 -13.12
N GLU A 13 -16.00 7.19 -13.02
CA GLU A 13 -15.72 7.81 -11.72
C GLU A 13 -16.99 8.48 -11.21
N ALA A 14 -17.38 8.17 -9.96
CA ALA A 14 -18.57 8.74 -9.35
C ALA A 14 -18.24 10.10 -8.74
N THR A 15 -18.98 11.14 -9.13
CA THR A 15 -18.91 12.47 -8.51
C THR A 15 -20.10 12.68 -7.57
N ALA A 16 -20.02 13.67 -6.68
CA ALA A 16 -21.16 13.99 -5.83
C ALA A 16 -22.38 14.45 -6.65
N GLU A 17 -22.18 15.12 -7.79
CA GLU A 17 -23.25 15.50 -8.70
C GLU A 17 -23.95 14.28 -9.29
N ASP A 18 -23.18 13.27 -9.74
CA ASP A 18 -23.72 12.00 -10.24
C ASP A 18 -24.56 11.29 -9.16
N VAL A 19 -24.03 11.19 -7.94
CA VAL A 19 -24.70 10.50 -6.83
C VAL A 19 -26.00 11.21 -6.45
N LEU A 20 -26.01 12.54 -6.42
CA LEU A 20 -27.22 13.31 -6.13
C LEU A 20 -28.26 13.20 -7.25
N ALA A 21 -27.84 13.14 -8.51
CA ALA A 21 -28.74 12.97 -9.65
C ALA A 21 -29.49 11.62 -9.61
N ASP A 22 -28.85 10.57 -9.10
CA ASP A 22 -29.46 9.25 -8.93
C ASP A 22 -30.50 9.21 -7.79
N SER A 23 -30.58 10.24 -6.93
CA SER A 23 -31.52 10.35 -5.80
C SER A 23 -31.63 9.07 -4.93
N PRO A 24 -30.51 8.54 -4.41
CA PRO A 24 -30.51 7.29 -3.66
C PRO A 24 -31.10 7.44 -2.25
N ASP A 25 -31.70 6.37 -1.74
CA ASP A 25 -32.16 6.30 -0.34
C ASP A 25 -30.97 6.23 0.65
N ALA A 26 -29.87 5.60 0.24
CA ALA A 26 -28.63 5.50 1.01
C ALA A 26 -27.42 5.41 0.08
N VAL A 27 -26.27 5.92 0.52
CA VAL A 27 -25.01 5.88 -0.23
C VAL A 27 -23.93 5.16 0.56
N ILE A 28 -23.30 4.18 -0.08
CA ILE A 28 -22.14 3.45 0.47
C ILE A 28 -20.90 3.82 -0.36
N ILE A 29 -19.97 4.50 0.29
CA ILE A 29 -18.68 4.89 -0.27
C ILE A 29 -17.68 3.79 0.02
N ALA A 30 -17.11 3.23 -1.04
CA ALA A 30 -16.11 2.17 -1.00
C ALA A 30 -14.94 2.49 -1.96
N THR A 31 -14.52 3.75 -1.98
CA THR A 31 -13.50 4.32 -2.89
C THR A 31 -12.08 3.83 -2.61
N GLY A 32 -11.88 3.07 -1.53
CA GLY A 32 -10.60 2.45 -1.21
C GLY A 32 -9.58 3.44 -0.65
N SER A 33 -8.32 3.25 -0.98
CA SER A 33 -7.21 4.09 -0.50
C SER A 33 -6.37 4.66 -1.65
N ALA A 34 -5.81 5.84 -1.39
CA ALA A 34 -4.77 6.44 -2.21
C ALA A 34 -3.37 6.02 -1.69
N LEU A 35 -2.35 6.32 -2.48
CA LEU A 35 -0.96 6.05 -2.10
C LEU A 35 -0.54 6.96 -0.95
N PHE A 36 -0.09 6.36 0.16
CA PHE A 36 0.56 7.14 1.21
C PHE A 36 2.03 7.33 0.88
N ARG A 37 2.50 8.59 0.88
CA ARG A 37 3.92 8.92 0.75
C ARG A 37 4.48 9.33 2.12
N PRO A 38 5.39 8.55 2.70
CA PRO A 38 6.01 8.92 3.96
C PRO A 38 6.88 10.17 3.80
N GLU A 39 7.01 10.95 4.88
CA GLU A 39 7.90 12.12 4.95
C GLU A 39 9.37 11.67 5.04
N VAL A 40 9.93 11.25 3.91
CA VAL A 40 11.35 10.89 3.75
C VAL A 40 11.99 11.90 2.81
N LEU A 41 13.17 12.41 3.17
CA LEU A 41 13.90 13.35 2.31
C LEU A 41 14.26 12.67 0.99
N GLY A 42 14.04 13.34 -0.13
CA GLY A 42 14.30 12.80 -1.47
C GLY A 42 13.27 11.75 -1.94
N ALA A 43 12.14 11.55 -1.25
CA ALA A 43 11.09 10.62 -1.66
C ALA A 43 10.31 11.05 -2.92
N ASP A 44 10.52 12.28 -3.39
CA ASP A 44 9.95 12.85 -4.62
C ASP A 44 10.84 12.61 -5.85
N GLN A 45 12.03 12.02 -5.67
CA GLN A 45 12.93 11.72 -6.78
C GLN A 45 12.34 10.68 -7.75
N LYS A 46 12.75 10.77 -9.01
CA LYS A 46 12.21 9.95 -10.12
C LYS A 46 12.40 8.44 -9.95
N HIS A 47 13.42 8.01 -9.21
CA HIS A 47 13.73 6.61 -8.95
C HIS A 47 13.10 6.10 -7.64
N VAL A 48 12.25 6.92 -7.00
CA VAL A 48 11.44 6.53 -5.86
C VAL A 48 10.03 6.23 -6.35
N LEU A 49 9.62 4.98 -6.20
CA LEU A 49 8.34 4.46 -6.69
C LEU A 49 7.50 3.96 -5.53
N SER A 50 6.17 3.96 -5.68
CA SER A 50 5.33 3.17 -4.77
C SER A 50 5.34 1.70 -5.15
N ALA A 51 5.04 0.82 -4.20
CA ALA A 51 4.81 -0.60 -4.50
C ALA A 51 3.68 -0.79 -5.54
N ARG A 52 2.66 0.08 -5.54
CA ARG A 52 1.59 0.09 -6.54
C ARG A 52 2.12 0.39 -7.95
N ASP A 53 2.96 1.41 -8.13
CA ASP A 53 3.52 1.78 -9.43
C ASP A 53 4.32 0.61 -10.05
N VAL A 54 5.10 -0.07 -9.20
CA VAL A 54 5.88 -1.25 -9.57
C VAL A 54 4.98 -2.42 -10.00
N LEU A 55 3.96 -2.74 -9.21
CA LEU A 55 3.04 -3.85 -9.50
C LEU A 55 2.14 -3.59 -10.71
N MET A 56 1.84 -2.32 -11.01
CA MET A 56 1.11 -1.93 -12.21
C MET A 56 1.97 -1.98 -13.48
N GLY A 57 3.30 -2.13 -13.36
CA GLY A 57 4.22 -2.23 -14.50
C GLY A 57 4.44 -0.90 -15.24
N ASN A 58 4.15 0.23 -14.57
CA ASN A 58 4.15 1.56 -15.20
C ASN A 58 5.45 2.36 -14.95
N ALA A 59 6.50 1.71 -14.46
CA ALA A 59 7.73 2.38 -14.04
C ALA A 59 8.99 1.68 -14.58
N GLU A 60 10.01 2.48 -14.89
CA GLU A 60 11.35 1.97 -15.16
C GLU A 60 12.02 1.59 -13.84
N ILE A 61 12.48 0.35 -13.74
CA ILE A 61 13.08 -0.21 -12.53
C ILE A 61 14.53 -0.56 -12.83
N GLY A 62 15.44 -0.08 -11.97
CA GLY A 62 16.87 -0.36 -12.01
C GLY A 62 17.23 -1.79 -11.60
N GLN A 63 18.51 -2.13 -11.56
CA GLN A 63 18.95 -3.49 -11.26
C GLN A 63 18.92 -3.79 -9.75
N ARG A 64 19.34 -2.83 -8.93
CA ARG A 64 19.40 -2.93 -7.46
C ARG A 64 18.29 -2.10 -6.83
N VAL A 65 17.38 -2.79 -6.15
CA VAL A 65 16.15 -2.20 -5.62
C VAL A 65 16.14 -2.30 -4.10
N LEU A 66 15.96 -1.17 -3.44
CA LEU A 66 15.67 -1.12 -2.01
C LEU A 66 14.16 -0.96 -1.80
N VAL A 67 13.52 -1.96 -1.18
CA VAL A 67 12.13 -1.87 -0.73
C VAL A 67 12.13 -1.37 0.71
N VAL A 68 11.52 -0.22 0.95
CA VAL A 68 11.36 0.38 2.28
C VAL A 68 9.98 0.03 2.80
N ASP A 69 9.92 -0.82 3.82
CA ASP A 69 8.70 -1.30 4.46
C ASP A 69 8.45 -0.58 5.78
N THR A 70 7.41 0.27 5.81
CA THR A 70 6.98 0.99 7.01
C THR A 70 5.72 0.39 7.64
N VAL A 71 5.16 -0.68 7.08
CA VAL A 71 3.85 -1.23 7.47
C VAL A 71 3.95 -2.63 8.04
N GLY A 72 4.90 -3.46 7.56
CA GLY A 72 5.12 -4.82 8.03
C GLY A 72 4.08 -5.83 7.55
N ARG A 73 3.37 -5.55 6.47
CA ARG A 73 2.32 -6.41 5.89
C ARG A 73 2.77 -7.03 4.57
N ALA A 74 1.85 -7.67 3.85
CA ALA A 74 2.17 -8.42 2.64
C ALA A 74 2.74 -7.57 1.49
N GLU A 75 2.53 -6.24 1.48
CA GLU A 75 2.94 -5.33 0.40
C GLU A 75 4.45 -5.45 0.07
N ALA A 76 5.33 -5.21 1.05
CA ALA A 76 6.78 -5.27 0.82
C ALA A 76 7.30 -6.66 0.42
N PRO A 77 6.94 -7.77 1.10
CA PRO A 77 7.27 -9.11 0.64
C PRO A 77 6.77 -9.42 -0.78
N THR A 78 5.54 -8.99 -1.11
CA THR A 78 4.92 -9.29 -2.41
C THR A 78 5.63 -8.56 -3.53
N VAL A 79 5.89 -7.25 -3.38
CA VAL A 79 6.60 -6.49 -4.41
C VAL A 79 8.04 -6.98 -4.56
N ALA A 80 8.70 -7.38 -3.47
CA ALA A 80 10.05 -7.94 -3.53
C ALA A 80 10.10 -9.27 -4.28
N VAL A 81 9.15 -10.19 -4.04
CA VAL A 81 9.02 -11.44 -4.81
C VAL A 81 8.80 -11.15 -6.30
N TYR A 82 7.90 -10.23 -6.62
CA TYR A 82 7.64 -9.81 -8.00
C TYR A 82 8.91 -9.27 -8.69
N LEU A 83 9.67 -8.41 -8.01
CA LEU A 83 10.89 -7.80 -8.54
C LEU A 83 12.00 -8.83 -8.78
N VAL A 84 12.23 -9.75 -7.83
CA VAL A 84 13.27 -10.78 -8.00
C VAL A 84 12.88 -11.80 -9.09
N ASP A 85 11.58 -12.06 -9.30
CA ASP A 85 11.10 -12.88 -10.42
C ASP A 85 11.36 -12.23 -11.78
N GLN A 86 11.56 -10.92 -11.83
CA GLN A 86 12.03 -10.18 -13.00
C GLN A 86 13.56 -10.03 -13.06
N GLY A 87 14.30 -10.74 -12.21
CA GLY A 87 15.76 -10.75 -12.21
C GLY A 87 16.42 -9.55 -11.53
N ARG A 88 15.68 -8.79 -10.71
CA ARG A 88 16.23 -7.68 -9.92
C ARG A 88 16.92 -8.17 -8.66
N GLN A 89 17.92 -7.42 -8.20
CA GLN A 89 18.54 -7.62 -6.89
C GLN A 89 17.77 -6.79 -5.88
N VAL A 90 17.24 -7.41 -4.82
CA VAL A 90 16.30 -6.77 -3.89
C VAL A 90 16.80 -6.87 -2.46
N GLU A 91 16.77 -5.74 -1.75
CA GLU A 91 16.86 -5.65 -0.29
C GLU A 91 15.55 -5.08 0.27
N ILE A 92 15.03 -5.67 1.35
CA ILE A 92 13.90 -5.11 2.10
C ILE A 92 14.44 -4.53 3.40
N ALA A 93 14.35 -3.22 3.56
CA ALA A 93 14.62 -2.54 4.82
C ALA A 93 13.30 -2.27 5.56
N THR A 94 13.26 -2.60 6.85
CA THR A 94 12.10 -2.30 7.71
C THR A 94 12.54 -1.87 9.09
N GLY A 95 11.81 -0.93 9.69
CA GLY A 95 12.01 -0.56 11.10
C GLY A 95 11.57 -1.63 12.10
N LEU A 96 10.92 -2.71 11.64
CA LEU A 96 10.38 -3.76 12.49
C LEU A 96 11.43 -4.84 12.80
N GLU A 97 11.12 -5.73 13.74
CA GLU A 97 12.05 -6.78 14.18
C GLU A 97 12.30 -7.83 13.09
N TYR A 98 11.37 -7.95 12.15
CA TYR A 98 11.48 -8.78 10.95
C TYR A 98 10.49 -8.33 9.87
N VAL A 99 10.79 -8.67 8.61
CA VAL A 99 9.94 -8.37 7.45
C VAL A 99 8.62 -9.14 7.53
N GLY A 100 7.49 -8.43 7.34
CA GLY A 100 6.15 -9.04 7.41
C GLY A 100 5.64 -9.26 8.84
N ARG A 101 6.12 -8.48 9.83
CA ARG A 101 5.77 -8.57 11.26
C ARG A 101 4.27 -8.67 11.57
N HIS A 102 3.44 -8.02 10.76
CA HIS A 102 1.99 -7.93 10.95
C HIS A 102 1.20 -8.91 10.08
N MET A 103 1.89 -9.80 9.35
CA MET A 103 1.23 -10.82 8.54
C MET A 103 0.72 -12.00 9.38
N PRO A 104 -0.38 -12.67 8.96
CA PRO A 104 -0.77 -13.96 9.51
C PRO A 104 0.35 -15.00 9.33
N GLY A 105 0.60 -15.80 10.37
CA GLY A 105 1.73 -16.75 10.41
C GLY A 105 1.89 -17.66 9.18
N PRO A 106 0.82 -18.31 8.67
CA PRO A 106 0.94 -19.14 7.48
C PRO A 106 1.33 -18.37 6.20
N ALA A 107 0.76 -17.17 6.01
CA ALA A 107 1.06 -16.31 4.87
C ALA A 107 2.49 -15.76 4.96
N TRP A 108 2.90 -15.34 6.16
CA TRP A 108 4.26 -14.94 6.46
C TRP A 108 5.25 -16.05 6.13
N HIS A 109 5.04 -17.27 6.64
CA HIS A 109 5.93 -18.40 6.41
C HIS A 109 6.15 -18.66 4.91
N ASN A 110 5.07 -18.70 4.14
CA ASN A 110 5.15 -18.96 2.71
C ASN A 110 5.92 -17.87 1.95
N LEU A 111 5.64 -16.59 2.22
CA LEU A 111 6.32 -15.49 1.54
C LEU A 111 7.78 -15.36 1.98
N THR A 112 8.07 -15.49 3.27
CA THR A 112 9.45 -15.45 3.78
C THR A 112 10.28 -16.61 3.23
N GLU A 113 9.74 -17.82 3.11
CA GLU A 113 10.44 -18.93 2.45
C GLU A 113 10.82 -18.59 1.01
N GLN A 114 9.90 -17.97 0.24
CA GLN A 114 10.17 -17.55 -1.13
C GLN A 114 11.27 -16.48 -1.19
N LEU A 115 11.19 -15.44 -0.36
CA LEU A 115 12.19 -14.37 -0.29
C LEU A 115 13.59 -14.94 -0.02
N LEU A 116 13.70 -15.82 0.99
CA LEU A 116 14.98 -16.43 1.36
C LEU A 116 15.53 -17.34 0.26
N LYS A 117 14.69 -18.18 -0.37
CA LYS A 117 15.12 -19.05 -1.48
C LYS A 117 15.57 -18.27 -2.71
N LYS A 118 15.01 -17.07 -2.92
CA LYS A 118 15.34 -16.19 -4.05
C LYS A 118 16.49 -15.23 -3.72
N GLY A 119 17.06 -15.28 -2.52
CA GLY A 119 18.22 -14.50 -2.12
C GLY A 119 17.93 -13.03 -1.85
N VAL A 120 16.68 -12.67 -1.51
CA VAL A 120 16.34 -11.30 -1.11
C VAL A 120 17.00 -10.98 0.23
N ALA A 121 17.71 -9.86 0.31
CA ALA A 121 18.29 -9.39 1.56
C ALA A 121 17.19 -8.84 2.48
N LEU A 122 17.15 -9.27 3.74
CA LEU A 122 16.17 -8.82 4.73
C LEU A 122 16.90 -8.04 5.83
N THR A 123 16.56 -6.77 5.97
CA THR A 123 17.28 -5.80 6.79
C THR A 123 16.32 -5.20 7.83
N PRO A 124 16.13 -5.87 8.97
CA PRO A 124 15.27 -5.37 10.05
C PRO A 124 15.91 -4.20 10.80
N PHE A 125 15.15 -3.61 11.72
CA PHE A 125 15.57 -2.48 12.56
C PHE A 125 16.15 -1.28 11.79
N THR A 126 15.74 -1.07 10.54
CA THR A 126 16.32 -0.07 9.65
C THR A 126 15.28 0.97 9.24
N GLY A 127 15.51 2.21 9.66
CA GLY A 127 14.78 3.39 9.20
C GLY A 127 15.57 4.12 8.11
N VAL A 128 14.89 4.95 7.34
CA VAL A 128 15.47 5.75 6.25
C VAL A 128 15.34 7.24 6.60
N TRP A 129 16.43 7.99 6.49
CA TRP A 129 16.45 9.44 6.63
C TRP A 129 16.25 10.16 5.29
N GLU A 130 17.07 9.77 4.31
CA GLU A 130 17.16 10.45 3.02
C GLU A 130 17.47 9.46 1.92
N VAL A 131 16.78 9.60 0.79
CA VAL A 131 17.13 8.95 -0.46
C VAL A 131 18.01 9.91 -1.25
N LEU A 132 19.18 9.45 -1.67
CA LEU A 132 20.12 10.19 -2.51
C LEU A 132 20.06 9.66 -3.95
N GLU A 133 20.95 10.13 -4.83
CA GLU A 133 20.95 9.75 -6.25
C GLU A 133 21.25 8.26 -6.48
N ASP A 134 22.18 7.68 -5.73
CA ASP A 134 22.66 6.30 -5.88
C ASP A 134 22.80 5.54 -4.56
N SER A 135 22.31 6.12 -3.46
CA SER A 135 22.45 5.60 -2.10
C SER A 135 21.27 6.03 -1.23
N VAL A 136 21.12 5.39 -0.07
CA VAL A 136 20.10 5.73 0.92
C VAL A 136 20.74 5.85 2.29
N ASP A 137 20.60 7.01 2.90
CA ASP A 137 21.00 7.25 4.28
C ASP A 137 19.94 6.69 5.22
N ALA A 138 20.38 5.76 6.05
CA ALA A 138 19.56 4.94 6.93
C ALA A 138 20.13 4.95 8.35
N TYR A 139 19.38 4.35 9.26
CA TYR A 139 19.80 4.23 10.65
C TYR A 139 19.20 3.00 11.29
N ASN A 140 19.89 2.47 12.29
CA ASN A 140 19.30 1.47 13.15
C ASN A 140 18.26 2.12 14.07
N VAL A 141 17.00 1.71 14.03
CA VAL A 141 15.92 2.34 14.80
C VAL A 141 16.02 2.13 16.32
N VAL A 142 16.88 1.22 16.77
CA VAL A 142 17.12 0.92 18.19
C VAL A 142 18.36 1.66 18.70
N THR A 143 19.49 1.53 18.00
CA THR A 143 20.77 2.11 18.44
C THR A 143 20.98 3.55 17.94
N TRP A 144 20.19 3.98 16.95
CA TRP A 144 20.37 5.23 16.21
C TRP A 144 21.71 5.34 15.49
N GLU A 145 22.43 4.24 15.34
CA GLU A 145 23.67 4.22 14.57
C GLU A 145 23.37 4.46 13.09
N PRO A 146 24.04 5.43 12.46
CA PRO A 146 23.84 5.71 11.05
C PRO A 146 24.43 4.59 10.19
N ARG A 147 23.82 4.38 9.03
CA ARG A 147 24.25 3.44 8.00
C ARG A 147 23.93 4.03 6.63
N THR A 148 24.77 3.78 5.64
CA THR A 148 24.44 4.05 4.24
C THR A 148 24.20 2.74 3.49
N ILE A 149 23.15 2.70 2.68
CA ILE A 149 22.87 1.61 1.74
C ILE A 149 23.31 2.08 0.37
N GLU A 150 24.42 1.55 -0.10
CA GLU A 150 25.11 1.97 -1.32
C GLU A 150 24.57 1.28 -2.57
N ASN A 151 24.75 1.91 -3.74
CA ASN A 151 24.40 1.36 -5.05
C ASN A 151 22.91 1.01 -5.20
N VAL A 152 22.02 1.93 -4.84
CA VAL A 152 20.57 1.77 -5.00
C VAL A 152 20.13 2.44 -6.29
N ASP A 153 19.63 1.66 -7.26
CA ASP A 153 19.15 2.20 -8.53
C ASP A 153 17.68 2.64 -8.46
N THR A 154 16.90 2.01 -7.57
CA THR A 154 15.47 2.29 -7.39
C THR A 154 15.08 2.04 -5.94
N VAL A 155 14.32 2.97 -5.37
CA VAL A 155 13.70 2.82 -4.06
C VAL A 155 12.21 2.56 -4.26
N VAL A 156 11.68 1.55 -3.57
CA VAL A 156 10.25 1.21 -3.61
C VAL A 156 9.67 1.41 -2.21
N LEU A 157 8.74 2.34 -2.09
CA LEU A 157 8.03 2.62 -0.84
C LEU A 157 6.84 1.67 -0.72
N ALA A 158 6.92 0.75 0.24
CA ALA A 158 5.83 -0.08 0.70
C ALA A 158 5.29 0.52 2.01
N ALA A 159 4.60 1.64 1.85
CA ALA A 159 4.18 2.50 2.96
C ALA A 159 2.67 2.41 3.25
N GLY A 160 1.95 1.51 2.59
CA GLY A 160 0.51 1.39 2.70
C GLY A 160 -0.23 2.53 1.98
N GLY A 161 -1.48 2.73 2.38
CA GLY A 161 -2.36 3.73 1.78
C GLY A 161 -2.96 4.68 2.78
N GLU A 162 -3.45 5.81 2.27
CA GLU A 162 -4.28 6.77 2.98
C GLU A 162 -5.73 6.65 2.51
N ALA A 163 -6.70 6.95 3.38
CA ALA A 163 -8.11 6.83 3.03
C ALA A 163 -8.46 7.78 1.86
N ASP A 164 -9.06 7.26 0.79
CA ASP A 164 -9.67 8.07 -0.25
C ASP A 164 -11.12 8.38 0.13
N ASP A 165 -11.30 9.31 1.07
CA ASP A 165 -12.59 9.62 1.70
C ASP A 165 -13.20 10.95 1.22
N ALA A 166 -12.66 11.55 0.16
CA ALA A 166 -13.06 12.88 -0.30
C ALA A 166 -14.54 12.92 -0.71
N LEU A 167 -14.99 11.94 -1.50
CA LEU A 167 -16.39 11.82 -1.92
C LEU A 167 -17.33 11.58 -0.72
N PHE A 168 -16.88 10.79 0.26
CA PHE A 168 -17.63 10.57 1.50
C PHE A 168 -17.84 11.87 2.26
N ARG A 169 -16.76 12.64 2.50
CA ARG A 169 -16.83 13.92 3.21
C ARG A 169 -17.72 14.94 2.50
N ASP A 170 -17.69 14.99 1.17
CA ASP A 170 -18.53 15.90 0.39
C ASP A 170 -20.03 15.55 0.50
N LEU A 171 -20.37 14.26 0.45
CA LEU A 171 -21.76 13.79 0.51
C LEU A 171 -22.36 13.79 1.92
N LEU A 172 -21.53 13.68 2.97
CA LEU A 172 -21.98 13.68 4.37
C LEU A 172 -22.81 14.92 4.73
N SER A 173 -22.54 16.05 4.07
CA SER A 173 -23.26 17.31 4.28
C SER A 173 -24.52 17.46 3.41
N LYS A 174 -24.73 16.56 2.44
CA LYS A 174 -25.75 16.69 1.39
C LYS A 174 -26.86 15.63 1.47
N LEU A 175 -26.58 14.48 2.08
CA LEU A 175 -27.51 13.37 2.20
C LEU A 175 -27.58 12.86 3.66
N PRO A 176 -28.74 12.37 4.11
CA PRO A 176 -28.91 11.90 5.49
C PRO A 176 -28.23 10.55 5.75
N GLU A 177 -28.13 9.69 4.74
CA GLU A 177 -27.70 8.29 4.86
C GLU A 177 -26.46 8.05 3.98
N VAL A 178 -25.28 8.34 4.54
CA VAL A 178 -23.99 8.19 3.85
C VAL A 178 -23.03 7.40 4.74
N TYR A 179 -22.49 6.31 4.20
CA TYR A 179 -21.64 5.36 4.90
C TYR A 179 -20.30 5.20 4.18
N ALA A 180 -19.19 5.14 4.93
CA ALA A 180 -17.88 4.76 4.40
C ALA A 180 -17.55 3.32 4.79
N VAL A 181 -17.11 2.49 3.84
CA VAL A 181 -16.74 1.10 4.08
C VAL A 181 -15.38 0.75 3.48
N GLY A 182 -14.77 -0.32 4.00
CA GLY A 182 -13.43 -0.74 3.55
C GLY A 182 -12.34 0.29 3.84
N ASP A 183 -11.39 0.42 2.90
CA ASP A 183 -10.17 1.21 3.11
C ASP A 183 -10.41 2.73 3.07
N CYS A 184 -11.48 3.22 2.44
CA CYS A 184 -11.80 4.66 2.52
C CYS A 184 -12.31 5.05 3.90
N PHE A 185 -12.69 4.10 4.73
CA PHE A 185 -12.97 4.33 6.15
C PHE A 185 -11.69 4.20 6.99
N GLN A 186 -10.91 3.14 6.77
CA GLN A 186 -9.57 3.02 7.34
C GLN A 186 -8.79 1.94 6.57
N PRO A 187 -7.66 2.28 5.93
CA PRO A 187 -6.85 1.33 5.18
C PRO A 187 -6.36 0.16 6.02
N ARG A 188 -6.58 -1.07 5.55
CA ARG A 188 -6.28 -2.30 6.30
C ARG A 188 -6.20 -3.53 5.38
N ASP A 189 -6.14 -4.73 5.97
CA ASP A 189 -6.11 -5.97 5.20
C ASP A 189 -7.47 -6.27 4.56
N ILE A 190 -7.44 -6.95 3.42
CA ILE A 190 -8.61 -7.23 2.58
C ILE A 190 -9.73 -7.93 3.34
N GLU A 191 -9.40 -8.82 4.28
CA GLU A 191 -10.40 -9.54 5.06
C GLU A 191 -11.23 -8.58 5.91
N LEU A 192 -10.58 -7.57 6.50
CA LEU A 192 -11.26 -6.58 7.32
C LEU A 192 -12.08 -5.60 6.47
N ALA A 193 -11.63 -5.29 5.25
CA ALA A 193 -12.41 -4.48 4.32
C ALA A 193 -13.72 -5.19 3.91
N VAL A 194 -13.64 -6.50 3.62
CA VAL A 194 -14.79 -7.34 3.30
C VAL A 194 -15.75 -7.46 4.48
N VAL A 195 -15.22 -7.75 5.69
CA VAL A 195 -16.05 -7.86 6.91
C VAL A 195 -16.74 -6.54 7.22
N HIS A 196 -16.05 -5.41 7.08
CA HIS A 196 -16.61 -4.10 7.35
C HIS A 196 -17.78 -3.79 6.40
N GLY A 197 -17.61 -3.99 5.09
CA GLY A 197 -18.69 -3.80 4.12
C GLY A 197 -19.91 -4.69 4.41
N HIS A 198 -19.67 -5.94 4.83
CA HIS A 198 -20.75 -6.85 5.21
C HIS A 198 -21.51 -6.41 6.46
N GLN A 199 -20.81 -5.88 7.47
CA GLN A 199 -21.42 -5.40 8.72
C GLN A 199 -22.29 -4.18 8.47
N VAL A 200 -21.77 -3.16 7.80
CA VAL A 200 -22.50 -1.90 7.56
C VAL A 200 -23.76 -2.14 6.74
N VAL A 201 -23.68 -2.92 5.66
CA VAL A 201 -24.85 -3.22 4.79
C VAL A 201 -25.95 -3.97 5.53
N ARG A 202 -25.66 -4.67 6.65
CA ARG A 202 -26.68 -5.37 7.45
C ARG A 202 -27.43 -4.46 8.41
N GLU A 203 -26.94 -3.24 8.63
CA GLU A 203 -27.53 -2.26 9.53
C GLU A 203 -28.38 -1.21 8.79
N ILE A 204 -28.36 -1.25 7.45
CA ILE A 204 -29.17 -0.43 6.53
C ILE A 204 -30.43 -1.22 6.12
#